data_AF-A0A4Q6CCW2-F1
#
_entry.id   AF-A0A4Q6CCW2-F1
#
_cell.length_a   1.000
_cell.length_b   1.000
_cell.length_c   1.000
_cell.angle_alpha   90.00
_cell.angle_beta   90.00
_cell.angle_gamma   90.00
#
_symmetry.space_group_name_H-M   'P 1'
#
loop_
_entity.id
_entity.type
_entity.pdbx_description
1 polymer ?
#
loop_
_entity_poly.entity_id
_entity_poly.type
_entity_poly.pdbx_seq_one_letter_code
_entity_poly.pdbx_strand_id
1 'polypeptide(L)' 'LHGLVDAGNTVIVVEHDMRVAASSDWVIDMGPGAGGEGGQVVVAGPPAKVAKHRASRTGRFLAEVLG' A
#
# COMPACT_ATOMS: atom_id res chain seq x y z
N LEU A 1 -5.86 11.85 -9.85
CA LEU A 1 -4.56 11.15 -9.89
C LEU A 1 -4.42 10.30 -11.15
N HIS A 2 -5.44 9.51 -11.51
CA HIS A 2 -5.40 8.67 -12.71
C HIS A 2 -5.06 9.44 -13.99
N GLY A 3 -5.63 10.64 -14.22
CA GLY A 3 -5.26 11.44 -15.39
C GLY A 3 -3.78 11.83 -15.52
N LEU A 4 -3.01 11.92 -14.42
CA LEU A 4 -1.55 12.11 -14.50
C LEU A 4 -0.85 10.82 -14.92
N VAL A 5 -1.30 9.68 -14.39
CA VAL A 5 -0.78 8.36 -14.72
C VAL A 5 -1.09 8.00 -16.18
N ASP A 6 -2.31 8.27 -16.63
CA ASP A 6 -2.76 8.07 -18.01
C ASP A 6 -1.96 8.93 -19.00
N ALA A 7 -1.45 10.09 -18.55
CA ALA A 7 -0.55 10.95 -19.31
C ALA A 7 0.93 10.49 -19.29
N GLY A 8 1.23 9.35 -18.66
CA GLY A 8 2.57 8.76 -18.58
C GLY A 8 3.42 9.22 -17.39
N ASN A 9 2.85 9.94 -16.42
CA ASN A 9 3.58 10.36 -15.22
C ASN A 9 3.56 9.26 -14.14
N THR A 10 4.64 9.16 -13.37
CA THR A 10 4.66 8.37 -12.14
C THR A 10 4.15 9.21 -10.97
N VAL A 11 3.16 8.70 -10.25
CA VAL A 11 2.60 9.35 -9.05
C VAL A 11 2.92 8.49 -7.83
N ILE A 12 3.57 9.09 -6.83
CA ILE A 12 3.86 8.46 -5.54
C ILE A 12 3.11 9.24 -4.46
N VAL A 13 2.36 8.53 -3.62
CA VAL A 13 1.56 9.12 -2.54
C VAL A 13 1.77 8.35 -1.25
N VAL A 14 1.75 9.06 -0.11
CA VAL A 14 1.68 8.47 1.23
C VAL A 14 0.23 8.61 1.69
N GLU A 15 -0.45 7.50 1.94
CA GLU A 15 -1.88 7.47 2.22
C GLU A 15 -2.25 6.49 3.32
N HIS A 16 -3.39 6.77 3.96
CA HIS A 16 -4.01 5.91 4.96
C HIS A 16 -5.41 5.43 4.54
N ASP A 17 -5.99 5.95 3.45
CA ASP A 17 -7.25 5.44 2.91
C ASP A 17 -7.02 4.16 2.10
N MET A 18 -7.59 3.05 2.58
CA MET A 18 -7.44 1.74 1.94
C MET A 18 -8.11 1.65 0.57
N ARG A 19 -9.09 2.51 0.24
CA ARG A 19 -9.67 2.56 -1.11
C ARG A 19 -8.68 3.10 -2.10
N VAL A 20 -7.87 4.09 -1.71
CA VAL A 20 -6.78 4.61 -2.53
C VAL A 20 -5.73 3.52 -2.70
N ALA A 21 -5.28 2.89 -1.61
CA ALA A 21 -4.31 1.80 -1.67
C ALA A 21 -4.78 0.60 -2.52
N ALA A 22 -6.07 0.25 -2.45
CA ALA A 22 -6.66 -0.83 -3.24
C ALA A 22 -6.73 -0.49 -4.74
N SER A 23 -6.89 0.79 -5.09
CA SER A 23 -6.92 1.27 -6.48
C SER A 23 -5.54 1.46 -7.12
N SER A 24 -4.46 1.42 -6.32
CA SER A 24 -3.10 1.63 -6.80
C SER A 24 -2.53 0.41 -7.53
N ASP A 25 -1.68 0.65 -8.53
CA ASP A 25 -0.94 -0.43 -9.20
C ASP A 25 0.10 -1.11 -8.29
N TRP A 26 0.64 -0.35 -7.33
CA TRP A 26 1.67 -0.81 -6.41
C TRP A 26 1.53 -0.17 -5.03
N VAL A 27 1.77 -0.97 -3.98
CA VAL A 27 1.73 -0.56 -2.58
C VAL A 27 3.06 -0.94 -1.92
N ILE A 28 3.60 -0.01 -1.13
CA ILE A 28 4.76 -0.23 -0.26
C ILE A 28 4.28 -0.04 1.18
N ASP A 29 4.27 -1.13 1.94
CA ASP A 29 3.89 -1.10 3.35
C ASP A 29 5.13 -0.90 4.23
N MET A 30 5.09 0.15 5.06
CA MET A 30 6.18 0.56 5.94
C MET A 30 5.85 0.16 7.38
N GLY A 31 6.83 -0.32 8.13
CA GLY A 31 6.62 -0.73 9.51
C GLY A 31 7.80 -1.52 10.07
N PRO A 32 7.56 -2.53 10.95
CA PRO A 32 6.25 -3.03 11.43
C PRO A 32 5.55 -2.14 12.47
N GLY A 33 6.27 -1.20 13.09
CA GLY A 33 5.74 -0.19 14.02
C GLY A 33 6.07 1.22 13.58
N ALA A 34 5.97 2.17 14.50
CA ALA A 34 6.35 3.57 14.30
C ALA A 34 7.66 3.89 15.04
N GLY A 35 8.32 4.98 14.68
CA GLY A 35 9.57 5.41 15.34
C GLY A 35 10.66 4.34 15.27
N GLY A 36 11.26 3.99 16.40
CA GLY A 36 12.35 3.01 16.47
C GLY A 36 11.95 1.58 16.11
N GLU A 37 10.65 1.25 16.11
CA GLU A 37 10.12 -0.04 15.66
C GLU A 37 9.67 -0.03 14.19
N GLY A 38 9.87 1.09 13.49
CA GLY A 38 9.49 1.29 12.10
C GLY A 38 10.68 1.36 11.15
N GLY A 39 10.45 1.98 9.99
CA GLY A 39 11.51 2.29 9.01
C GLY A 39 11.92 1.13 8.10
N GLN A 40 11.21 0.00 8.14
CA GLN A 40 11.47 -1.14 7.26
C GLN A 40 10.35 -1.29 6.24
N VAL A 41 10.71 -1.77 5.05
CA VAL A 41 9.74 -2.22 4.05
C VAL A 41 9.26 -3.61 4.47
N VAL A 42 8.02 -3.69 4.95
CA VAL A 42 7.42 -4.96 5.37
C VAL A 42 7.04 -5.79 4.15
N VAL A 43 6.44 -5.15 3.15
CA VAL A 43 6.11 -5.76 1.86
C VAL A 43 5.95 -4.68 0.80
N ALA A 44 6.35 -4.99 -0.43
CA ALA A 44 6.10 -4.17 -1.61
C ALA A 44 5.54 -5.03 -2.75
N GLY A 45 4.51 -4.52 -3.42
CA GLY A 45 3.87 -5.21 -4.54
C GLY A 45 2.46 -4.71 -4.88
N PRO A 46 1.78 -5.39 -5.82
CA PRO A 46 0.37 -5.12 -6.10
C PRO A 46 -0.49 -5.27 -4.83
N PRO A 47 -1.63 -4.56 -4.72
CA PRO A 47 -2.48 -4.59 -3.54
C PRO A 47 -2.83 -6.00 -3.05
N ALA A 48 -3.15 -6.92 -3.98
CA ALA A 48 -3.46 -8.31 -3.65
C ALA A 48 -2.30 -9.09 -3.00
N LYS A 49 -1.04 -8.73 -3.29
CA LYS A 49 0.14 -9.32 -2.63
C LYS A 49 0.28 -8.78 -1.21
N VAL A 50 0.13 -7.47 -1.04
CA VAL A 50 0.22 -6.81 0.27
C VAL A 50 -0.89 -7.31 1.20
N ALA A 51 -2.12 -7.43 0.68
CA ALA A 51 -3.28 -7.94 1.42
C ALA A 51 -3.08 -9.35 1.98
N LYS A 52 -2.28 -10.20 1.31
CA LYS A 52 -1.99 -11.58 1.74
C LYS A 52 -0.78 -11.67 2.68
N HIS A 53 -0.05 -10.57 2.91
CA HIS A 53 1.20 -10.60 3.68
C HIS A 53 0.94 -10.58 5.18
N ARG A 54 1.19 -11.70 5.87
CA ARG A 54 0.84 -11.89 7.30
C ARG A 54 1.46 -10.87 8.26
N ALA A 55 2.66 -10.37 7.96
CA ALA A 55 3.35 -9.39 8.79
C ALA A 55 2.91 -7.94 8.52
N SER A 56 2.14 -7.70 7.45
CA SER A 56 1.64 -6.37 7.10
C SER A 56 0.44 -6.03 7.98
N ARG A 57 0.53 -4.94 8.74
CA ARG A 57 -0.62 -4.40 9.49
C ARG A 57 -1.63 -3.80 8.51
N THR A 58 -1.14 -3.05 7.53
CA THR A 58 -1.93 -2.45 6.43
C THR A 58 -2.64 -3.52 5.60
N GLY A 59 -1.97 -4.63 5.30
CA GLY A 59 -2.49 -5.73 4.50
C GLY A 59 -3.79 -6.32 5.05
N ARG A 60 -3.97 -6.33 6.38
CA ARG A 60 -5.23 -6.81 7.00
C ARG A 60 -6.42 -5.96 6.60
N PHE A 61 -6.29 -4.64 6.68
CA PHE A 61 -7.35 -3.70 6.29
C PHE A 61 -7.52 -3.63 4.77
N LEU A 62 -6.41 -3.76 4.03
CA LEU A 62 -6.45 -3.79 2.58
C LEU A 62 -7.23 -5.01 2.05
N ALA A 63 -7.11 -6.16 2.72
CA ALA A 63 -7.88 -7.36 2.39
C ALA A 63 -9.40 -7.13 2.54
N GLU A 64 -9.84 -6.41 3.58
CA GLU A 64 -11.26 -6.10 3.79
C GLU A 64 -11.86 -5.27 2.66
N VAL A 65 -11.07 -4.40 2.03
CA VAL A 65 -11.51 -3.56 0.90
C VAL A 65 -11.51 -4.32 -0.43
N LEU A 66 -10.62 -5.31 -0.59
CA LEU A 66 -10.50 -6.08 -1.84
C LEU A 66 -11.53 -7.22 -1.97
N GLY A 67 -12.09 -7.70 -0.85
CA GLY A 67 -12.97 -8.88 -0.80
C GLY A 67 -12.21 -10.20 -0.82
#